data_AF-A0A1Q3YXE8-F1
#
_entry.id   AF-A0A1Q3YXE8-F1
#
_cell.length_a   1.000
_cell.length_b   1.000
_cell.length_c   1.000
_cell.angle_alpha   90.00
_cell.angle_beta   90.00
_cell.angle_gamma   90.00
#
_symmetry.space_group_name_H-M   'P 1'
#
loop_
_entity.id
_entity.type
_entity.pdbx_description
1 polymer ?
#
loop_
_entity_poly.entity_id
_entity_poly.type
_entity_poly.pdbx_seq_one_letter_code
_entity_poly.pdbx_strand_id
1 'polypeptide(L)'
;MSDSTSIKLRDGLKERIASIAEDDRRSANWIMNEAIEKYIDQREKRAALRRELEERHQQYVAEGRLHLTQDEVVGWMKERRQDPSAPMPKLHK
;
A
#
# COMPACT_ATOMS: atom_id res chain seq x y z
N MET A 1 28.31 4.21 -1.53
CA MET A 1 29.07 5.09 -0.63
C MET A 1 28.19 5.32 0.59
N SER A 2 28.70 5.10 1.80
CA SER A 2 27.94 5.35 3.04
C SER A 2 28.34 6.72 3.58
N ASP A 3 27.47 7.72 3.40
CA ASP A 3 27.67 9.05 3.96
C ASP A 3 27.17 9.07 5.40
N SER A 4 27.99 9.60 6.32
CA SER A 4 27.61 9.71 7.73
C SER A 4 26.68 10.91 7.91
N THR A 5 25.44 10.64 8.33
CA THR A 5 24.46 11.67 8.67
C THR A 5 24.25 11.68 10.18
N SER A 6 24.44 12.83 10.82
CA SER A 6 24.16 12.99 12.25
C SER A 6 22.67 13.28 12.47
N ILE A 7 21.98 12.37 13.18
CA ILE A 7 20.54 12.46 13.42
C ILE A 7 20.30 12.66 14.91
N LYS A 8 19.51 13.67 15.27
CA LYS A 8 19.05 13.87 16.65
C LYS A 8 17.93 12.89 16.97
N LEU A 9 18.19 11.97 17.88
CA LEU A 9 17.17 11.07 18.43
C LEU A 9 16.47 11.75 19.61
N ARG A 10 15.16 11.56 19.73
CA ARG A 10 14.41 12.00 20.92
C ARG A 10 14.82 11.18 22.13
N ASP A 11 14.62 11.75 23.31
CA ASP A 11 14.92 11.10 24.59
C ASP A 11 14.20 9.75 24.71
N GLY A 12 14.90 8.75 25.26
CA GLY A 12 14.42 7.36 25.39
C GLY A 12 14.42 6.53 24.09
N LEU A 13 14.47 7.14 22.90
CA LEU A 13 14.51 6.37 21.65
C LEU A 13 15.85 5.64 21.48
N LYS A 14 16.96 6.28 21.89
CA LYS A 14 18.29 5.69 21.84
C LYS A 14 18.40 4.42 22.70
N GLU A 15 17.84 4.44 23.91
CA GLU A 15 17.81 3.31 24.83
C GLU A 15 16.98 2.15 24.26
N ARG A 16 15.81 2.45 23.70
CA ARG A 16 14.96 1.45 23.05
C ARG A 16 15.67 0.78 21.86
N ILE A 17 16.34 1.57 21.02
CA ILE A 17 17.12 1.02 19.89
C ILE A 17 18.26 0.16 20.39
N ALA A 18 18.96 0.57 21.46
CA ALA A 18 20.04 -0.21 22.03
C ALA A 18 19.55 -1.56 22.59
N SER A 19 18.42 -1.58 23.31
CA SER A 19 17.80 -2.81 23.82
C SER A 19 17.42 -3.77 22.68
N ILE A 20 16.76 -3.27 21.64
CA ILE A 20 16.39 -4.10 20.48
C ILE A 20 17.64 -4.62 19.76
N ALA A 21 18.66 -3.78 19.61
CA ALA A 21 19.92 -4.18 18.99
C ALA A 21 20.63 -5.30 19.77
N GLU A 22 20.61 -5.24 21.11
CA GLU A 22 21.14 -6.28 21.98
C GLU A 22 20.37 -7.59 21.85
N ASP A 23 19.03 -7.53 21.93
CA ASP A 23 18.15 -8.69 21.76
C ASP A 23 18.34 -9.37 20.40
N ASP A 24 18.47 -8.57 19.34
CA ASP A 24 18.64 -9.04 17.96
C ASP A 24 20.09 -9.41 17.60
N ARG A 25 21.06 -9.15 18.49
CA ARG A 25 22.52 -9.26 18.25
C ARG A 25 22.97 -8.49 17.00
N ARG A 26 22.47 -7.27 16.86
CA ARG A 26 22.80 -6.33 15.77
C ARG A 26 23.38 -5.04 16.33
N SER A 27 23.95 -4.20 15.47
CA SER A 27 24.37 -2.86 15.89
C SER A 27 23.17 -1.92 15.91
N ALA A 28 23.17 -0.94 16.83
CA ALA A 28 22.16 0.11 16.86
C ALA A 28 22.05 0.85 15.51
N ASN A 29 23.17 1.04 14.81
CA ASN A 29 23.21 1.62 13.47
C ASN A 29 22.45 0.79 12.43
N TRP A 30 22.60 -0.55 12.49
CA TRP A 30 21.87 -1.45 11.61
C TRP A 30 20.36 -1.34 11.85
N ILE A 31 19.91 -1.35 13.12
CA ILE A 31 18.49 -1.21 13.48
C ILE A 31 17.93 0.14 12.99
N MET A 32 18.70 1.22 13.12
CA MET A 32 18.28 2.54 12.64
C MET A 32 18.09 2.57 11.13
N ASN A 33 19.06 2.07 10.35
CA ASN A 33 18.96 2.05 8.89
C ASN A 33 17.79 1.17 8.43
N GLU A 34 17.66 -0.03 8.99
CA GLU A 34 16.56 -0.95 8.70
C GLU A 34 15.19 -0.30 8.97
N ALA A 35 15.06 0.44 10.08
CA ALA A 35 13.82 1.13 10.41
C ALA A 35 13.50 2.28 9.43
N ILE A 36 14.53 3.02 8.99
CA ILE A 36 14.38 4.10 8.00
C ILE A 36 13.97 3.53 6.64
N GLU A 37 14.66 2.48 6.17
CA GLU A 37 14.33 1.80 4.91
C GLU A 37 12.89 1.29 4.92
N LYS A 38 12.48 0.57 5.97
CA LYS A 38 11.09 0.11 6.13
C LYS A 38 10.09 1.26 6.11
N TYR A 39 10.40 2.39 6.74
CA TYR A 39 9.52 3.55 6.74
C TYR A 39 9.38 4.15 5.34
N ILE A 40 10.49 4.31 4.61
CA ILE A 40 10.50 4.84 3.25
C ILE A 40 9.71 3.92 2.32
N ASP A 41 9.99 2.61 2.34
CA ASP A 41 9.28 1.62 1.52
C ASP A 41 7.76 1.66 1.74
N GLN A 42 7.34 1.69 3.00
CA GLN A 42 5.91 1.79 3.34
C GLN A 42 5.32 3.12 2.87
N ARG A 43 6.08 4.22 2.99
CA ARG A 43 5.65 5.55 2.56
C ARG A 43 5.48 5.62 1.05
N GLU A 44 6.41 5.05 0.30
CA GLU A 44 6.42 4.99 -1.16
C GLU A 44 5.29 4.11 -1.69
N LYS A 45 5.11 2.90 -1.16
CA LYS A 45 3.99 2.03 -1.52
C LYS A 45 2.64 2.71 -1.29
N ARG A 46 2.46 3.39 -0.15
CA ARG A 46 1.24 4.17 0.13
C ARG A 46 1.08 5.36 -0.82
N ALA A 47 2.16 6.01 -1.23
CA ALA A 47 2.10 7.13 -2.17
C ALA A 47 1.76 6.65 -3.60
N ALA A 48 2.33 5.53 -4.03
CA ALA A 48 1.99 4.88 -5.30
C ALA A 48 0.50 4.50 -5.34
N LEU A 49 0.02 3.80 -4.30
CA LEU A 49 -1.40 3.43 -4.21
C LEU A 49 -2.33 4.65 -4.23
N ARG A 50 -1.99 5.73 -3.51
CA ARG A 50 -2.80 6.96 -3.54
C ARG A 50 -2.88 7.56 -4.94
N ARG A 51 -1.76 7.61 -5.68
CA ARG A 51 -1.74 8.14 -7.05
C ARG A 51 -2.59 7.27 -7.99
N GLU A 52 -2.44 5.95 -7.90
CA GLU A 52 -3.21 5.00 -8.72
C GLU A 52 -4.71 5.09 -8.44
N LEU A 53 -5.12 5.19 -7.17
CA LEU A 53 -6.53 5.33 -6.81
C LEU A 53 -7.12 6.66 -7.26
N GLU A 54 -6.36 7.75 -7.14
CA GLU A 54 -6.78 9.07 -7.63
C GLU A 54 -6.96 9.06 -9.15
N GLU A 55 -6.01 8.49 -9.90
CA GLU A 55 -6.09 8.36 -11.35
C GLU A 55 -7.29 7.52 -11.77
N ARG A 56 -7.49 6.35 -11.15
CA ARG A 56 -8.67 5.50 -11.40
C ARG A 56 -9.97 6.22 -11.09
N HIS A 57 -10.01 6.98 -10.00
CA HIS A 57 -11.20 7.73 -9.62
C HIS A 57 -11.50 8.85 -10.64
N GLN A 58 -10.46 9.57 -11.10
CA GLN A 58 -10.62 10.58 -12.15
C GLN A 58 -11.11 9.96 -13.47
N GLN A 59 -10.57 8.80 -13.86
CA GLN A 59 -11.05 8.04 -15.02
C GLN A 59 -12.52 7.64 -14.86
N TYR A 60 -12.89 7.05 -13.71
CA TYR A 60 -14.28 6.69 -13.40
C TYR A 60 -15.24 7.88 -13.49
N VAL A 61 -14.83 9.05 -12.97
CA VAL A 61 -15.62 10.28 -13.06
C VAL A 61 -15.71 10.77 -14.50
N ALA A 62 -14.62 10.74 -15.26
CA ALA A 62 -14.57 11.16 -16.67
C ALA A 62 -15.39 10.25 -17.60
N GLU A 63 -15.42 8.95 -17.33
CA GLU A 63 -16.22 7.95 -18.04
C GLU A 63 -17.72 8.01 -17.72
N GLY A 64 -18.12 8.93 -16.84
CA GLY A 64 -19.53 9.20 -16.54
C GLY A 64 -20.11 8.35 -15.40
N ARG A 65 -19.27 7.83 -14.50
CA ARG A 65 -19.66 7.11 -13.28
C ARG A 65 -20.46 5.84 -13.53
N LEU A 66 -20.03 5.10 -14.53
CA LEU A 66 -20.64 3.86 -14.95
C LEU A 66 -20.58 2.80 -13.83
N HIS A 67 -21.73 2.28 -13.39
CA HIS A 67 -21.87 1.35 -12.27
C HIS A 67 -22.79 0.17 -12.60
N LEU A 68 -22.68 -0.92 -11.83
CA LEU A 68 -23.62 -2.04 -11.82
C LEU A 68 -24.28 -2.11 -10.44
N THR A 69 -25.52 -2.57 -10.39
CA THR A 69 -26.17 -2.90 -9.13
C THR A 69 -25.59 -4.18 -8.54
N GLN A 70 -25.76 -4.36 -7.22
CA GLN A 70 -25.30 -5.56 -6.54
C GLN A 70 -25.92 -6.83 -7.14
N ASP A 71 -27.21 -6.78 -7.51
CA ASP A 71 -27.92 -7.93 -8.06
C ASP A 71 -27.37 -8.36 -9.43
N GLU A 72 -27.04 -7.40 -10.29
CA GLU A 72 -26.42 -7.66 -11.61
C GLU A 72 -25.04 -8.30 -11.46
N VAL A 73 -24.24 -7.79 -10.53
CA VAL A 73 -22.91 -8.33 -10.23
C VAL A 73 -23.01 -9.76 -9.67
N VAL A 74 -23.96 -10.01 -8.76
CA VAL A 74 -24.17 -11.35 -8.18
C VAL A 74 -24.69 -12.33 -9.22
N GLY A 75 -25.62 -11.91 -10.08
CA GLY A 75 -26.12 -12.71 -11.20
C GLY A 75 -24.99 -13.11 -12.14
N TRP A 76 -24.22 -12.12 -12.60
CA TRP A 76 -23.07 -12.36 -13.47
C TRP A 76 -21.99 -13.24 -12.84
N MET A 77 -21.67 -13.07 -11.56
CA MET A 77 -20.70 -13.93 -10.88
C MET A 77 -21.16 -15.39 -10.79
N LYS A 78 -22.47 -15.64 -10.66
CA LYS A 78 -23.02 -17.01 -10.67
C LYS A 78 -22.92 -17.65 -12.05
N GLU A 79 -23.24 -16.89 -13.09
CA GLU A 79 -23.11 -17.34 -14.49
C GLU A 79 -21.65 -17.59 -14.84
N ARG A 80 -20.76 -16.67 -14.49
CA ARG A 80 -19.33 -16.77 -14.77
C ARG A 80 -18.63 -17.94 -14.07
N ARG A 81 -19.18 -18.40 -12.94
CA ARG A 81 -18.69 -19.60 -12.26
C ARG A 81 -18.99 -20.88 -13.06
N GLN A 82 -20.04 -20.88 -13.87
CA GLN A 82 -20.45 -22.01 -14.70
C GLN A 82 -19.83 -21.91 -16.10
N ASP A 83 -19.76 -20.70 -16.65
CA ASP A 83 -19.11 -20.38 -17.92
C ASP A 83 -18.08 -19.25 -17.75
N PRO A 84 -16.77 -19.55 -17.76
CA PRO A 84 -15.72 -18.54 -17.67
C PRO A 84 -15.79 -17.46 -18.76
N SER A 85 -16.49 -17.71 -19.87
CA SER A 85 -16.66 -16.79 -21.00
C SER A 85 -17.92 -15.92 -20.91
N ALA A 86 -18.70 -16.01 -19.83
CA ALA A 86 -19.93 -15.24 -19.68
C ALA A 86 -19.68 -13.72 -19.78
N PRO A 87 -20.40 -13.00 -20.67
CA PRO A 87 -20.16 -11.59 -20.92
C PRO A 87 -20.54 -10.72 -19.71
N MET A 88 -19.83 -9.62 -19.50
CA MET A 88 -20.11 -8.68 -18.42
C MET A 88 -21.45 -7.94 -18.65
N PRO A 89 -22.27 -7.69 -17.61
CA PRO A 89 -23.48 -6.87 -17.72
C PRO A 89 -23.15 -5.46 -18.22
N LYS A 90 -24.13 -4.83 -18.87
CA LYS A 90 -23.98 -3.45 -19.35
C LYS A 90 -23.89 -2.50 -18.17
N LEU A 91 -22.88 -1.62 -18.18
CA LEU A 91 -22.73 -0.60 -17.16
C LEU A 91 -23.84 0.47 -17.28
N HIS A 92 -24.35 0.93 -16.14
CA HIS A 92 -25.39 1.95 -16.02
C HIS A 92 -24.78 3.29 -15.59
N LYS A 93 -25.36 4.44 -15.96
CA LYS A 93 -24.90 5.76 -15.50
C LYS A 93 -25.42 6.09 -14.12
#